data_AF-A0A9E2XEN3-F1
#
_entry.id   AF-A0A9E2XEN3-F1
#
_cell.length_a   1.000
_cell.length_b   1.000
_cell.length_c   1.000
_cell.angle_alpha   90.00
_cell.angle_beta   90.00
_cell.angle_gamma   90.00
#
_symmetry.space_group_name_H-M   'P 1'
#
loop_
_entity.id
_entity.type
_entity.pdbx_description
1 polymer ?
#
loop_
_entity_poly.entity_id
_entity_poly.type
_entity_poly.pdbx_seq_one_letter_code
_entity_poly.pdbx_strand_id
1 'polypeptide(L)'
;MVVHSPAQAQTSQNDSRAIWEKIKGSWNQTKGAIKEQWGKLTDDDLLEIEGRRDQLVGKLQTRYGISRDQAEAQVSSWERKRVREM
;
A
#
# COMPACT_ATOMS: atom_id res chain seq x y z
N MET A 1 -38.02 -1.62 22.88
CA MET A 1 -36.76 -0.91 22.65
C MET A 1 -36.10 -1.59 21.46
N VAL A 2 -36.34 -1.06 20.26
CA VAL A 2 -35.76 -1.51 18.99
C VAL A 2 -34.38 -0.82 18.88
N VAL A 3 -33.26 -1.35 18.40
CA VAL A 3 -32.97 -2.29 17.32
C VAL A 3 -31.54 -2.84 17.50
N HIS A 4 -31.32 -4.03 16.96
CA HIS A 4 -30.08 -4.73 16.66
C HIS A 4 -28.83 -3.85 16.40
N SER A 5 -27.71 -4.20 17.05
CA SER A 5 -26.37 -3.75 16.66
C SER A 5 -25.66 -4.83 15.83
N PRO A 6 -25.53 -4.69 14.50
CA PRO A 6 -24.57 -5.45 13.73
C PRO A 6 -23.36 -4.55 13.42
N ALA A 7 -22.47 -4.36 14.40
CA ALA A 7 -21.25 -3.56 14.23
C ALA A 7 -20.02 -4.44 13.87
N GLN A 8 -20.22 -5.53 13.12
CA GLN A 8 -19.16 -6.46 12.75
C GLN A 8 -19.12 -6.64 11.23
N ALA A 9 -18.59 -5.67 10.48
CA ALA A 9 -18.22 -5.83 9.05
C ALA A 9 -17.43 -4.67 8.41
N GLN A 10 -17.01 -3.62 9.12
CA GLN A 10 -16.39 -2.42 8.49
C GLN A 10 -14.88 -2.26 8.78
N THR A 11 -14.28 -3.13 9.58
CA THR A 11 -12.88 -2.99 10.02
C THR A 11 -11.83 -3.30 8.95
N SER A 12 -12.10 -4.17 7.98
CA SER A 12 -11.04 -4.62 7.04
C SER A 12 -10.55 -3.57 6.02
N GLN A 13 -11.30 -2.50 5.74
CA GLN A 13 -10.83 -1.41 4.86
C GLN A 13 -10.26 -0.20 5.63
N ASN A 14 -10.63 -0.01 6.89
CA ASN A 14 -10.24 1.15 7.67
C ASN A 14 -8.77 1.08 8.12
N ASP A 15 -8.30 -0.12 8.49
CA ASP A 15 -6.92 -0.36 8.90
C ASP A 15 -5.91 -0.09 7.76
N SER A 16 -6.20 -0.57 6.55
CA SER A 16 -5.34 -0.39 5.38
C SER A 16 -5.09 1.09 5.08
N ARG A 17 -6.11 1.92 5.24
CA ARG A 17 -6.01 3.37 5.00
C ARG A 17 -5.15 4.05 6.07
N ALA A 18 -5.31 3.69 7.34
CA ALA A 18 -4.50 4.23 8.43
C ALA A 18 -3.02 3.84 8.31
N ILE A 19 -2.73 2.62 7.86
CA ILE A 19 -1.37 2.13 7.60
C ILE A 19 -0.73 2.93 6.46
N TRP A 20 -1.48 3.13 5.37
CA TRP A 20 -1.00 3.90 4.23
C TRP A 20 -0.70 5.36 4.58
N GLU A 21 -1.52 6.01 5.40
CA GLU A 21 -1.26 7.38 5.86
C GLU A 21 0.05 7.48 6.65
N LYS A 22 0.39 6.46 7.46
CA LYS A 22 1.71 6.40 8.15
C LYS A 22 2.85 6.25 7.15
N ILE A 23 2.70 5.36 6.15
CA ILE A 23 3.68 5.16 5.08
C ILE A 23 3.90 6.45 4.29
N LYS A 24 2.82 7.20 4.01
CA LYS A 24 2.89 8.50 3.35
C LYS A 24 3.64 9.53 4.19
N GLY A 25 3.36 9.59 5.51
CA GLY A 25 4.10 10.46 6.43
C GLY A 25 5.59 10.15 6.50
N SER A 26 5.97 8.89 6.38
CA SER A 26 7.37 8.44 6.35
C SER A 26 7.88 8.12 4.93
N TRP A 27 7.24 8.63 3.87
CA TRP A 27 7.49 8.21 2.48
C TRP A 27 8.95 8.27 2.09
N ASN A 28 9.66 9.32 2.54
CA ASN A 28 11.08 9.52 2.21
C ASN A 28 11.99 8.40 2.76
N GLN A 29 11.63 7.79 3.89
CA GLN A 29 12.35 6.64 4.45
C GLN A 29 11.81 5.33 3.87
N THR A 30 10.51 5.29 3.60
CA THR A 30 9.85 4.09 3.10
C THR A 30 10.18 3.79 1.63
N LYS A 31 10.41 4.81 0.79
CA LYS A 31 10.78 4.66 -0.62
C LYS A 31 12.04 3.80 -0.82
N GLY A 32 13.00 3.83 0.12
CA GLY A 32 14.17 2.96 0.08
C GLY A 32 13.76 1.49 0.14
N ALA A 33 12.95 1.12 1.13
CA ALA A 33 12.42 -0.24 1.26
C ALA A 33 11.50 -0.66 0.10
N ILE A 34 10.78 0.29 -0.52
CA ILE A 34 9.99 0.02 -1.73
C ILE A 34 10.92 -0.29 -2.90
N LYS A 35 12.01 0.47 -3.08
CA LYS A 35 13.02 0.20 -4.10
C LYS A 35 13.68 -1.16 -3.89
N GLU A 36 13.98 -1.53 -2.64
CA GLU A 36 14.54 -2.84 -2.30
C GLU A 36 13.55 -3.97 -2.58
N GLN A 37 12.27 -3.80 -2.22
CA GLN A 37 11.22 -4.78 -2.48
C GLN A 37 10.95 -4.93 -3.98
N TRP A 38 10.95 -3.82 -4.70
CA TRP A 38 10.63 -3.73 -6.11
C TRP A 38 11.80 -3.11 -6.87
N GLY A 39 12.88 -3.86 -7.06
CA GLY A 39 14.10 -3.40 -7.73
C GLY A 39 13.92 -2.87 -9.17
N LYS A 40 12.77 -3.13 -9.82
CA LYS A 40 12.43 -2.51 -11.12
C LYS A 40 11.88 -1.08 -11.03
N LEU A 41 11.47 -0.62 -9.84
CA LEU A 41 11.03 0.75 -9.63
C LEU A 41 12.26 1.65 -9.51
N THR A 42 12.28 2.73 -10.27
CA THR A 42 13.35 3.73 -10.20
C THR A 42 13.06 4.77 -9.13
N ASP A 43 14.07 5.54 -8.72
CA ASP A 43 13.88 6.66 -7.80
C ASP A 43 12.86 7.67 -8.35
N ASP A 44 12.81 7.85 -9.67
CA ASP A 44 11.83 8.68 -10.38
C ASP A 44 10.39 8.14 -10.24
N ASP A 45 10.18 6.83 -10.41
CA ASP A 45 8.86 6.23 -10.17
C ASP A 45 8.41 6.46 -8.72
N LEU A 46 9.32 6.31 -7.76
CA LEU A 46 9.04 6.50 -6.34
C LEU A 46 8.76 7.97 -5.99
N LEU A 47 9.37 8.90 -6.71
CA LEU A 47 9.06 10.33 -6.59
C LEU A 47 7.65 10.60 -7.14
N GLU A 48 7.31 10.08 -8.32
CA GLU A 48 5.99 10.24 -8.93
C GLU A 48 4.87 9.58 -8.11
N ILE A 49 5.14 8.42 -7.50
CA ILE A 49 4.19 7.75 -6.62
C ILE A 49 3.81 8.65 -5.43
N GLU A 50 4.78 9.40 -4.87
CA GLU A 50 4.57 10.38 -3.81
C GLU A 50 3.74 9.84 -2.61
N GLY A 51 3.93 8.56 -2.28
CA GLY A 51 3.16 7.89 -1.24
C GLY A 51 1.67 7.75 -1.57
N ARG A 52 1.31 7.56 -2.85
CA ARG A 52 -0.05 7.21 -3.29
C ARG A 52 -0.14 5.74 -3.68
N ARG A 53 -1.02 4.99 -3.01
CA ARG A 53 -1.19 3.54 -3.20
C ARG A 53 -1.54 3.21 -4.65
N ASP A 54 -2.47 3.96 -5.23
CA ASP A 54 -2.94 3.73 -6.61
C ASP A 54 -1.83 3.94 -7.65
N GLN A 55 -0.96 4.94 -7.43
CA GLN A 55 0.19 5.18 -8.30
C GLN A 55 1.19 4.02 -8.21
N LEU A 56 1.46 3.52 -7.01
CA LEU A 56 2.34 2.35 -6.84
C LEU A 56 1.78 1.14 -7.58
N VAL A 57 0.48 0.87 -7.45
CA VAL A 57 -0.21 -0.20 -8.20
C VAL A 57 -0.05 0.00 -9.71
N GLY A 58 -0.33 1.20 -10.24
CA GLY A 58 -0.19 1.50 -11.66
C GLY A 58 1.24 1.33 -12.17
N LYS A 59 2.24 1.78 -11.41
CA LYS A 59 3.66 1.58 -11.74
C LYS A 59 4.03 0.11 -11.74
N LEU A 60 3.54 -0.68 -10.78
CA LEU A 60 3.79 -2.12 -10.75
C LEU A 60 3.19 -2.83 -11.96
N GLN A 61 1.97 -2.46 -12.37
CA GLN A 61 1.36 -3.00 -13.60
C GLN A 61 2.25 -2.73 -14.81
N THR A 62 2.71 -1.49 -14.99
CA THR A 62 3.53 -1.09 -16.16
C THR A 62 4.96 -1.67 -16.11
N ARG A 63 5.62 -1.65 -14.95
CA ARG A 63 7.03 -2.07 -14.79
C ARG A 63 7.20 -3.60 -14.73
N TYR A 64 6.23 -4.29 -14.15
CA TYR A 64 6.28 -5.75 -14.02
C TYR A 64 5.39 -6.47 -15.04
N GLY A 65 4.51 -5.77 -15.76
CA GLY A 65 3.58 -6.38 -16.73
C GLY A 65 2.51 -7.23 -16.04
N ILE A 66 2.14 -6.90 -14.81
CA ILE A 66 1.20 -7.67 -13.99
C ILE A 66 -0.20 -7.06 -13.97
N SER A 67 -1.21 -7.87 -13.68
CA SER A 67 -2.59 -7.41 -13.50
C SER A 67 -2.73 -6.53 -12.26
N ARG A 68 -3.77 -5.68 -12.23
CA ARG A 68 -4.06 -4.80 -11.10
C ARG A 68 -4.20 -5.58 -9.79
N ASP A 69 -4.92 -6.71 -9.82
CA ASP A 69 -5.06 -7.61 -8.67
C ASP A 69 -3.71 -8.06 -8.09
N GLN A 70 -2.79 -8.50 -8.94
CA GLN A 70 -1.44 -8.92 -8.53
C GLN A 70 -0.64 -7.75 -7.95
N ALA A 71 -0.74 -6.57 -8.56
CA ALA A 71 -0.10 -5.37 -8.04
C ALA A 71 -0.68 -4.98 -6.67
N GLU A 72 -2.00 -4.96 -6.52
CA GLU A 72 -2.69 -4.68 -5.26
C GLU A 72 -2.34 -5.69 -4.17
N ALA A 73 -2.24 -6.98 -4.52
CA ALA A 73 -1.83 -8.04 -3.61
C ALA A 73 -0.39 -7.83 -3.12
N GLN A 74 0.52 -7.44 -4.02
CA GLN A 74 1.90 -7.13 -3.64
C GLN A 74 1.99 -5.91 -2.73
N VAL A 75 1.28 -4.83 -3.06
CA VAL A 75 1.24 -3.62 -2.23
C VAL A 75 0.65 -3.94 -0.85
N SER A 76 -0.46 -4.67 -0.81
CA SER A 76 -1.10 -5.11 0.43
C SER A 76 -0.21 -6.03 1.27
N SER A 77 0.54 -6.92 0.63
CA SER A 77 1.52 -7.78 1.31
C SER A 77 2.64 -6.96 1.94
N TRP A 78 3.14 -5.97 1.21
CA TRP A 78 4.19 -5.09 1.70
C TRP A 78 3.71 -4.16 2.82
N GLU A 79 2.48 -3.62 2.73
CA GLU A 79 1.82 -2.87 3.80
C GLU A 79 1.76 -3.71 5.09
N ARG A 80 1.31 -4.96 4.99
CA ARG A 80 1.25 -5.90 6.14
C ARG A 80 2.62 -6.21 6.72
N LYS A 81 3.63 -6.42 5.86
CA LYS A 81 5.01 -6.68 6.30
C LYS A 81 5.53 -5.50 7.12
N ARG A 82 5.31 -4.27 6.65
CA ARG A 82 5.75 -3.06 7.33
C ARG A 82 5.06 -2.84 8.68
N VAL A 83 3.77 -3.14 8.79
CA VAL A 83 3.04 -3.03 10.07
C VAL A 83 3.54 -4.03 11.10
N ARG A 84 3.96 -5.22 10.67
CA ARG A 84 4.51 -6.24 11.57
C ARG A 84 5.91 -5.88 12.10
N GLU A 85 6.61 -4.99 11.40
CA GLU A 85 7.94 -4.49 11.75
C GLU A 85 7.91 -3.14 12.49
N MET A 86 6.72 -2.57 12.73
CA MET A 86 6.48 -1.34 13.50
C MET A 86 6.10 -1.67 14.94
#